data_AF-L8LHJ7-F1
#
_entry.id   AF-L8LHJ7-F1
#
_cell.length_a   1.000
_cell.length_b   1.000
_cell.length_c   1.000
_cell.angle_alpha   90.00
_cell.angle_beta   90.00
_cell.angle_gamma   90.00
#
_symmetry.space_group_name_H-M   'P 1'
#
loop_
_entity.id
_entity.type
_entity.pdbx_description
1 polymer ?
#
loop_
_entity_poly.entity_id
_entity_poly.type
_entity_poly.pdbx_seq_one_letter_code
_entity_poly.pdbx_strand_id
1 'polypeptide(L)'
;MTWTNVHLTNEVRTMLIKAAVLQRVSVEELASKILSEAVREKLAQSAVGEPSAQVTLPLAGLKPYSYGATPEESALPANDWEVFQ
;
A
#
# COMPACT_ATOMS: atom_id res chain seq x y z
N MET A 1 12.20 -4.34 14.29
CA MET A 1 11.93 -3.26 15.26
C MET A 1 12.07 -1.94 14.52
N THR A 2 10.96 -1.24 14.27
CA THR A 2 10.96 0.05 13.58
C THR A 2 10.93 1.15 14.63
N TRP A 3 11.80 2.16 14.48
CA TRP A 3 11.85 3.30 15.39
C TRP A 3 11.58 4.57 14.60
N THR A 4 10.66 5.40 15.08
CA THR A 4 10.24 6.62 14.42
C THR A 4 10.27 7.77 15.40
N ASN A 5 10.87 8.88 14.97
CA ASN A 5 10.84 10.11 15.75
C ASN A 5 9.52 10.82 15.52
N VAL A 6 8.79 11.11 16.60
CA VAL A 6 7.52 11.82 16.55
C VAL A 6 7.70 13.20 17.17
N HIS A 7 7.40 14.23 16.41
CA HIS A 7 7.39 15.60 16.92
C HIS A 7 6.07 15.86 17.65
N LEU A 8 6.17 16.17 18.94
CA LEU A 8 5.05 16.49 19.82
C LEU A 8 5.22 17.92 20.33
N THR A 9 4.10 18.62 20.53
CA THR A 9 4.09 19.88 21.28
C THR A 9 4.41 19.61 22.75
N ASN A 10 4.94 20.63 23.46
CA ASN A 10 5.32 20.49 24.87
C ASN A 10 4.13 20.08 25.74
N GLU A 11 2.94 20.63 25.48
CA GLU A 11 1.73 20.30 26.23
C GLU A 11 1.39 18.81 26.11
N VAL A 12 1.34 18.28 24.88
CA VAL A 12 1.06 16.86 24.62
C VAL A 12 2.12 15.96 25.24
N ARG A 13 3.41 16.35 25.18
CA ARG A 13 4.50 15.60 25.82
C ARG A 13 4.30 15.49 27.33
N THR A 14 3.98 16.60 28.01
CA THR A 14 3.76 16.58 29.46
C THR A 14 2.55 15.73 29.85
N MET A 15 1.49 15.76 29.04
CA MET A 15 0.29 14.98 29.26
C MET A 15 0.57 13.48 29.07
N LEU A 16 1.33 13.12 28.04
CA LEU A 16 1.76 11.75 27.77
C LEU A 16 2.63 11.19 28.91
N ILE A 17 3.58 11.97 29.41
CA ILE A 17 4.42 11.57 30.55
C ILE A 17 3.55 11.34 31.81
N LYS A 18 2.63 12.26 32.12
CA LYS A 18 1.72 12.10 33.26
C LYS A 18 0.85 10.84 33.12
N ALA A 19 0.32 10.58 31.92
CA ALA A 19 -0.48 9.40 31.65
C ALA A 19 0.32 8.09 31.77
N ALA A 20 1.58 8.09 31.30
CA ALA A 20 2.47 6.94 31.42
C ALA A 20 2.78 6.60 32.90
N VAL A 21 3.02 7.63 33.72
CA VAL A 21 3.22 7.47 35.17
C VAL A 21 1.99 6.88 35.85
N LEU A 22 0.79 7.38 35.53
CA LEU A 22 -0.47 6.86 36.08
C LEU A 22 -0.69 5.39 35.73
N GLN A 23 -0.33 5.00 34.50
CA GLN A 23 -0.47 3.63 34.02
C GLN A 23 0.71 2.72 34.36
N ARG A 24 1.78 3.26 34.96
CA ARG A 24 3.02 2.54 35.29
C ARG A 24 3.66 1.84 34.08
N VAL A 25 3.58 2.47 32.92
CA VAL A 25 4.18 1.99 31.66
C VAL A 25 5.24 2.97 31.17
N SER A 26 6.08 2.53 30.23
CA SER A 26 7.02 3.44 29.56
C SER A 26 6.28 4.43 28.65
N VAL A 27 6.88 5.59 28.42
CA VAL A 27 6.28 6.64 27.57
C VAL A 27 6.20 6.15 26.13
N GLU A 28 7.20 5.39 25.69
CA GLU A 28 7.32 4.77 24.38
C GLU A 28 6.23 3.71 24.16
N GLU A 29 5.99 2.87 25.15
CA GLU A 29 4.96 1.84 25.09
C GLU A 29 3.55 2.45 25.04
N LEU A 30 3.30 3.48 25.86
CA LEU A 30 2.04 4.21 25.79
C LEU A 30 1.86 4.91 24.44
N ALA A 31 2.90 5.56 23.92
CA ALA A 31 2.88 6.20 22.61
C ALA A 31 2.59 5.18 21.49
N SER A 32 3.26 4.03 21.53
CA SER A 32 3.07 2.95 20.56
C SER A 32 1.64 2.38 20.60
N LYS A 33 1.06 2.25 21.80
CA LYS A 33 -0.31 1.79 21.98
C LYS A 33 -1.33 2.78 21.41
N ILE A 34 -1.15 4.07 21.70
CA ILE A 34 -2.03 5.13 21.17
C ILE A 34 -1.96 5.18 19.64
N LEU A 35 -0.75 5.13 19.07
CA LEU A 35 -0.57 5.13 17.61
C LEU A 35 -1.17 3.89 16.95
N SER A 36 -1.01 2.70 17.54
CA SER A 36 -1.57 1.47 16.97
C SER A 36 -3.10 1.47 17.00
N GLU A 37 -3.71 1.97 18.08
CA GLU A 37 -5.16 2.13 18.19
C GLU A 37 -5.69 3.16 17.18
N ALA A 38 -5.04 4.33 17.07
CA ALA A 38 -5.44 5.37 16.11
C ALA A 38 -5.34 4.90 14.65
N VAL A 39 -4.27 4.17 14.30
CA VAL A 39 -4.10 3.58 12.95
C VAL A 39 -5.22 2.58 12.67
N ARG A 40 -5.53 1.70 13.63
CA ARG A 40 -6.61 0.72 13.49
C ARG A 40 -7.96 1.39 13.28
N GLU A 41 -8.25 2.45 14.03
CA GLU A 41 -9.49 3.22 13.90
C GLU A 41 -9.59 3.90 12.51
N LYS A 42 -8.49 4.50 12.04
CA LYS A 42 -8.44 5.14 10.71
C LYS A 42 -8.57 4.15 9.56
N LEU A 43 -7.95 2.98 9.68
CA LEU A 43 -8.11 1.88 8.72
C LEU A 43 -9.55 1.34 8.72
N ALA A 44 -10.16 1.19 9.90
CA ALA A 44 -11.56 0.76 10.00
C ALA A 44 -12.51 1.79 9.36
N GLN A 45 -12.25 3.09 9.54
CA GLN A 45 -12.99 4.17 8.86
C GLN A 45 -12.78 4.14 7.34
N SER A 46 -11.57 3.80 6.86
CA SER A 46 -11.28 3.67 5.43
C SER A 46 -11.94 2.43 4.79
N ALA A 47 -12.08 1.34 5.53
CA ALA A 47 -12.70 0.10 5.03
C ALA A 47 -14.22 0.21 4.82
N VAL A 48 -14.88 1.19 5.44
CA VAL A 48 -16.32 1.47 5.26
C VAL A 48 -16.58 2.31 3.99
N GLY A 49 -15.52 2.78 3.31
CA GLY A 49 -15.60 3.73 2.20
C GLY A 49 -15.27 3.19 0.81
N GLU A 50 -15.16 1.89 0.58
CA GLU A 50 -15.06 1.35 -0.79
C GLU A 50 -16.45 0.96 -1.30
N PRO A 51 -17.12 1.75 -2.17
CA PRO A 51 -17.98 1.12 -3.14
C PRO A 51 -17.08 0.19 -3.94
N SER A 52 -17.35 -1.12 -3.88
CA SER A 52 -16.79 -2.10 -4.79
C SER A 52 -16.91 -1.55 -6.21
N ALA A 53 -15.83 -0.94 -6.69
CA ALA A 53 -15.71 -0.57 -8.07
C ALA A 53 -15.61 -1.90 -8.78
N GLN A 54 -16.73 -2.35 -9.34
CA GLN A 54 -16.74 -3.44 -10.29
C GLN A 54 -15.71 -3.09 -11.36
N VAL A 55 -14.55 -3.72 -11.28
CA VAL A 55 -13.52 -3.62 -12.31
C VAL A 55 -14.07 -4.37 -13.51
N THR A 56 -14.82 -3.66 -14.34
CA THR A 56 -15.22 -4.14 -15.65
C THR A 56 -13.94 -4.20 -16.48
N LEU A 57 -13.33 -5.38 -16.55
CA LEU A 57 -12.18 -5.62 -17.43
C LEU A 57 -12.63 -5.35 -18.87
N PRO A 58 -12.07 -4.34 -19.56
CA PRO A 58 -12.56 -3.88 -20.87
C PRO A 58 -12.41 -4.92 -22.00
N LEU A 59 -11.77 -6.06 -21.69
CA LEU A 59 -11.48 -7.14 -22.64
C LEU A 59 -12.30 -8.41 -22.39
N ALA A 60 -13.19 -8.42 -21.39
CA ALA A 60 -14.03 -9.57 -21.12
C ALA A 60 -15.03 -9.81 -22.27
N GLY A 61 -14.73 -10.80 -23.13
CA GLY A 61 -15.60 -11.23 -24.23
C GLY A 61 -15.10 -10.91 -25.64
N LEU A 62 -13.97 -10.20 -25.79
CA LEU A 62 -13.35 -9.99 -27.10
C LEU A 62 -12.49 -11.20 -27.47
N LYS A 63 -12.81 -11.88 -28.58
CA LYS A 63 -11.89 -12.88 -29.15
C LYS A 63 -10.65 -12.15 -29.68
N PRO A 64 -9.43 -12.68 -29.45
CA PRO A 64 -8.22 -12.07 -30.00
C PRO A 64 -8.32 -11.97 -31.52
N TYR A 65 -7.96 -10.81 -32.08
CA TYR A 65 -7.78 -10.68 -33.52
C TYR A 65 -6.58 -11.55 -33.92
N SER A 66 -6.81 -12.61 -34.68
CA SER A 66 -5.72 -13.40 -35.28
C SER A 66 -5.13 -12.56 -36.41
N TYR A 67 -3.90 -12.10 -36.24
CA TYR A 67 -3.16 -11.44 -37.32
C TYR A 67 -2.82 -12.51 -38.37
N GLY A 68 -3.52 -12.48 -39.50
CA GLY A 68 -3.32 -13.41 -40.61
C GLY A 68 -2.12 -13.01 -41.48
N ALA A 69 -0.99 -12.65 -40.87
CA ALA A 69 0.23 -12.41 -41.64
C ALA A 69 0.73 -13.73 -42.19
N THR A 70 0.82 -13.82 -43.52
CA THR A 70 1.64 -14.83 -44.17
C THR A 70 3.11 -14.55 -43.83
N PRO A 71 3.98 -15.58 -43.81
CA PRO A 71 5.37 -15.45 -43.36
C PRO A 71 6.19 -14.37 -44.10
N GLU A 72 5.74 -13.98 -45.30
CA GLU A 72 6.41 -12.98 -46.14
C GLU A 72 6.18 -11.53 -45.70
N GLU A 73 5.16 -11.24 -44.89
CA GLU A 73 4.92 -9.90 -44.34
C GLU A 73 5.61 -9.64 -42.99
N SER A 74 6.28 -10.65 -42.41
CA SER A 74 7.09 -10.44 -41.20
C SER A 74 8.40 -9.74 -41.58
N ALA A 75 8.39 -8.41 -41.62
CA ALA A 75 9.56 -7.56 -41.78
C ALA A 75 10.52 -7.56 -40.56
N LEU A 76 10.51 -8.64 -39.77
CA LEU A 76 11.45 -8.83 -38.67
C LEU A 76 12.60 -9.70 -39.19
N PRO A 77 13.81 -9.14 -39.40
CA PRO A 77 14.95 -9.95 -39.79
C PRO A 77 15.21 -11.02 -38.72
N ALA A 78 15.42 -12.27 -39.16
CA ALA A 78 15.52 -13.46 -38.30
C ALA A 78 16.67 -13.46 -37.28
N ASN A 79 17.49 -12.40 -37.22
CA ASN A 79 18.68 -12.32 -36.39
C ASN A 79 18.51 -11.61 -35.04
N ASP A 80 17.35 -11.01 -34.74
CA ASP A 80 17.16 -10.27 -33.48
C ASP A 80 16.85 -11.17 -32.26
N TRP A 81 16.90 -12.50 -32.41
CA TRP A 81 16.68 -13.46 -31.31
C TRP A 81 17.97 -13.93 -30.62
N GLU A 82 19.15 -13.52 -31.09
CA GLU A 82 20.43 -13.88 -30.45
C GLU A 82 21.02 -12.71 -29.64
N VAL A 83 20.26 -12.15 -28.71
CA VAL A 83 20.85 -11.47 -27.55
C VAL A 83 20.06 -11.91 -26.32
N PHE A 84 20.80 -12.38 -25.31
CA PHE A 84 20.35 -12.98 -24.04
C PHE A 84 20.29 -14.51 -24.00
N GLN A 85 21.45 -15.15 -24.19
CA GLN A 85 21.86 -16.28 -23.33
C GLN A 85 23.16 -15.95 -22.62
#